data_AF-A0A754E994-F1
#
_entry.id   AF-A0A754E994-F1
#
_cell.length_a   1.000
_cell.length_b   1.000
_cell.length_c   1.000
_cell.angle_alpha   90.00
_cell.angle_beta   90.00
_cell.angle_gamma   90.00
#
_symmetry.space_group_name_H-M   'P 1'
#
loop_
_entity.id
_entity.type
_entity.pdbx_description
1 polymer ?
#
loop_
_entity_poly.entity_id
_entity_poly.type
_entity_poly.pdbx_seq_one_letter_code
_entity_poly.pdbx_strand_id
1 'polypeptide(L)'
;MDEQTLFLELKESGHRFVWYLCESGLSHPDGVSPDTQFIIDFDGMELARRLNIHEQPEDGWRIDTWHARNFRGLPKGALKVDLHLVLTRHLLGETGSMFSRPLFLSEEK
;
A
#
# COMPACT_ATOMS: atom_id res chain seq x y z
N MET A 1 -0.27 10.79 -5.24
CA MET A 1 -0.76 9.99 -6.37
C MET A 1 -1.95 9.15 -5.90
N ASP A 2 -2.94 8.88 -6.75
CA ASP A 2 -4.05 7.99 -6.40
C ASP A 2 -3.65 6.50 -6.45
N GLU A 3 -4.51 5.61 -5.93
CA GLU A 3 -4.26 4.16 -5.90
C GLU A 3 -4.13 3.54 -7.30
N GLN A 4 -4.90 4.02 -8.29
CA GLN A 4 -4.90 3.45 -9.63
C GLN A 4 -3.56 3.72 -10.33
N THR A 5 -3.13 4.98 -10.30
CA THR A 5 -1.87 5.40 -10.91
C THR A 5 -0.70 4.65 -10.26
N LEU A 6 -0.70 4.49 -8.92
CA LEU A 6 0.31 3.69 -8.23
C LEU A 6 0.39 2.25 -8.75
N PHE A 7 -0.74 1.53 -8.78
CA PHE A 7 -0.73 0.12 -9.16
C PHE A 7 -0.40 -0.10 -10.64
N LEU A 8 -0.74 0.87 -11.49
CA LEU A 8 -0.32 0.86 -12.88
C LEU A 8 1.20 0.99 -12.99
N GLU A 9 1.80 1.99 -12.34
CA GLU A 9 3.25 2.21 -12.35
C GLU A 9 4.02 1.00 -11.79
N LEU A 10 3.53 0.38 -10.71
CA LEU A 10 4.14 -0.83 -10.14
C LEU A 10 4.08 -2.02 -11.11
N LYS A 11 2.96 -2.20 -11.82
CA LYS A 11 2.83 -3.25 -12.83
C LYS A 11 3.75 -2.99 -14.03
N GLU A 12 3.83 -1.76 -14.50
CA GLU A 12 4.73 -1.36 -15.60
C GLU A 12 6.21 -1.52 -15.21
N SER A 13 6.51 -1.35 -13.92
CA SER A 13 7.85 -1.62 -13.35
C SER A 13 8.17 -3.12 -13.21
N GLY A 14 7.25 -4.01 -13.60
CA GLY A 14 7.46 -5.45 -13.64
C GLY A 14 6.96 -6.21 -12.41
N HIS A 15 6.30 -5.55 -11.45
CA HIS A 15 5.72 -6.24 -10.30
C HIS A 15 4.43 -6.97 -10.71
N ARG A 16 4.31 -8.23 -10.30
CA ARG A 16 3.04 -8.98 -10.36
C ARG A 16 2.30 -8.92 -9.02
N PHE A 17 3.06 -9.07 -7.94
CA PHE A 17 2.58 -9.02 -6.58
C PHE A 17 3.32 -7.94 -5.81
N VAL A 18 2.60 -7.35 -4.86
CA VAL A 18 3.16 -6.45 -3.84
C VAL A 18 2.55 -6.79 -2.49
N TRP A 19 3.14 -6.30 -1.41
CA TRP A 19 2.66 -6.53 -0.06
C TRP A 19 2.23 -5.23 0.58
N TYR A 20 1.01 -5.21 1.10
CA TYR A 20 0.45 -4.09 1.81
C TYR A 20 0.66 -4.26 3.31
N LEU A 21 1.21 -3.25 3.96
CA LEU A 21 1.37 -3.21 5.41
C LEU A 21 0.76 -1.92 5.95
N CYS A 22 -0.01 -2.03 7.04
CA CYS A 22 -0.53 -0.88 7.77
C CYS A 22 0.10 -0.89 9.17
N GLU A 23 0.94 0.10 9.48
CA GLU A 23 1.50 0.30 10.81
C GLU A 23 0.78 1.46 11.49
N SER A 24 0.44 1.31 12.77
CA SER A 24 -0.17 2.39 13.53
C SER A 24 0.81 3.55 13.70
N GLY A 25 0.31 4.77 13.50
CA GLY A 25 1.08 5.98 13.70
C GLY A 25 1.53 6.13 15.15
N LEU A 26 2.71 6.71 15.36
CA LEU A 26 3.09 7.18 16.68
C LEU A 26 2.26 8.41 17.03
N SER A 27 1.75 8.46 18.26
CA SER A 27 0.94 9.58 18.70
C SER A 27 1.72 10.88 18.67
N HIS A 28 1.25 11.83 17.85
CA HIS A 28 1.76 13.18 17.90
C HIS A 28 1.19 13.93 19.11
N PRO A 29 1.91 14.96 19.62
CA PRO A 29 1.46 15.78 20.75
C PRO A 29 0.13 16.51 20.53
N ASP A 30 -0.32 16.64 19.27
CA ASP A 30 -1.60 17.19 18.87
C ASP A 30 -2.76 16.19 18.99
N GLY A 31 -2.48 14.94 19.39
CA GLY A 31 -3.45 13.86 19.54
C GLY A 31 -3.73 13.08 18.25
N VAL A 32 -3.15 13.48 17.12
CA VAL A 32 -3.32 12.78 15.84
C VAL A 32 -2.27 11.66 15.74
N SER A 33 -2.70 10.46 15.42
CA SER A 33 -1.82 9.28 15.27
C SER A 33 -2.11 8.63 13.92
N PRO A 34 -1.71 9.25 12.80
CA PRO A 34 -2.13 8.74 11.49
C PRO A 34 -1.41 7.44 11.17
N ASP A 35 -2.16 6.40 10.81
CA ASP A 35 -1.56 5.14 10.38
C ASP A 35 -0.67 5.38 9.16
N THR A 36 0.45 4.67 9.08
CA THR A 36 1.29 4.66 7.90
C THR A 36 1.04 3.39 7.13
N GLN A 37 0.73 3.54 5.84
CA GLN A 37 0.50 2.41 4.96
C GLN A 37 1.65 2.31 3.96
N PHE A 38 2.15 1.10 3.78
CA PHE A 38 3.28 0.78 2.91
C PHE A 38 2.86 -0.20 1.83
N ILE A 39 3.44 -0.02 0.65
CA ILE A 39 3.54 -1.05 -0.39
C ILE A 39 5.00 -1.52 -0.43
N ILE A 40 5.18 -2.83 -0.38
CA ILE A 40 6.47 -3.48 -0.20
C ILE A 40 6.64 -4.52 -1.31
N ASP A 41 7.87 -4.71 -1.81
CA ASP A 41 8.18 -5.84 -2.70
C ASP A 41 8.39 -7.16 -1.93
N PHE A 42 8.73 -8.21 -2.67
CA PHE A 42 8.96 -9.54 -2.11
C PHE A 42 10.17 -9.59 -1.17
N ASP A 43 11.19 -8.76 -1.41
CA ASP A 43 12.43 -8.73 -0.62
C ASP A 43 12.29 -7.86 0.65
N GLY A 44 11.13 -7.23 0.84
CA GLY A 44 10.87 -6.35 1.97
C GLY A 44 11.33 -4.91 1.73
N MET A 45 11.51 -4.49 0.48
CA MET A 45 11.80 -3.09 0.15
C MET A 45 10.51 -2.29 0.01
N GLU A 46 10.47 -1.13 0.67
CA GLU A 46 9.40 -0.15 0.47
C GLU A 46 9.41 0.36 -0.98
N LEU A 47 8.26 0.23 -1.64
CA LEU A 47 8.00 0.76 -2.98
C LEU A 47 7.21 2.07 -2.92
N ALA A 48 6.26 2.16 -1.97
CA ALA A 48 5.46 3.36 -1.78
C ALA A 48 4.92 3.43 -0.35
N ARG A 49 4.55 4.65 0.07
CA ARG A 49 3.84 4.89 1.33
C ARG A 49 2.76 5.95 1.21
N ARG A 50 1.80 5.92 2.13
CA ARG A 50 0.87 7.02 2.41
C ARG A 50 0.60 7.14 3.89
N LEU A 51 0.32 8.36 4.33
CA LEU A 51 -0.21 8.63 5.65
C LEU A 51 -1.74 8.56 5.58
N ASN A 52 -2.35 7.77 6.45
CA ASN A 52 -3.78 7.70 6.59
C ASN A 52 -4.22 8.70 7.67
N ILE A 53 -4.31 9.98 7.30
CA ILE A 53 -4.88 11.00 8.17
C ILE A 53 -6.40 10.98 7.92
N HIS A 54 -7.18 10.45 8.86
CA HIS A 54 -8.64 10.34 8.73
C HIS A 54 -9.32 11.69 8.41
N GLU A 55 -8.71 12.81 8.80
CA GLU A 55 -9.18 14.17 8.57
C GLU A 55 -8.69 14.80 7.26
N GLN A 56 -7.65 14.23 6.62
CA GLN A 56 -7.05 14.71 5.37
C GLN A 56 -6.67 13.52 4.46
N PRO A 57 -7.67 12.85 3.85
CA PRO A 57 -7.43 11.71 2.96
C PRO A 57 -6.75 12.08 1.64
N GLU A 58 -6.46 13.36 1.40
CA GLU A 58 -5.84 13.86 0.16
C GLU A 58 -4.33 13.62 0.07
N ASP A 59 -3.68 13.14 1.15
CA ASP A 59 -2.30 12.66 1.08
C ASP A 59 -2.24 11.32 0.34
N GLY A 60 -2.35 11.40 -0.98
CA GLY A 60 -2.23 10.26 -1.87
C GLY A 60 -0.87 9.56 -1.73
N TRP A 61 -0.77 8.37 -2.30
CA TRP A 61 0.46 7.59 -2.35
C TRP A 61 1.65 8.38 -2.88
N ARG A 62 2.81 8.15 -2.27
CA ARG A 62 4.10 8.68 -2.70
C ARG A 62 5.05 7.50 -2.89
N ILE A 63 5.61 7.39 -4.10
CA ILE A 63 6.78 6.53 -4.35
C ILE A 63 7.98 7.30 -3.82
N ASP A 64 8.58 6.84 -2.74
CA ASP A 64 9.75 7.50 -2.14
C ASP A 64 10.99 6.65 -2.40
N THR A 65 11.71 6.98 -3.47
CA THR A 65 12.92 6.26 -3.88
C THR A 65 14.15 6.63 -3.04
N TRP A 66 14.10 7.72 -2.27
CA TRP A 66 15.27 8.24 -1.53
C TRP A 66 15.25 7.84 -0.05
N HIS A 67 14.07 7.63 0.53
CA HIS A 67 13.89 7.19 1.92
C HIS A 67 13.09 5.89 2.03
N ALA A 68 13.28 4.97 1.08
CA ALA A 68 12.69 3.64 1.09
C ALA A 68 13.21 2.84 2.29
N ARG A 69 12.29 2.40 3.15
CA ARG A 69 12.58 1.48 4.26
C ARG A 69 12.87 0.08 3.73
N ASN A 70 13.85 -0.59 4.32
CA ASN A 70 14.12 -2.01 4.10
C ASN A 70 13.70 -2.79 5.36
N PHE A 71 12.67 -3.63 5.21
CA PHE A 71 12.10 -4.47 6.27
C PHE A 71 12.88 -5.78 6.48
N ARG A 72 13.90 -6.05 5.65
CA ARG A 72 14.76 -7.25 5.66
C ARG A 72 13.95 -8.54 5.48
N GLY A 73 13.09 -8.55 4.47
CA GLY A 73 12.09 -9.58 4.21
C GLY A 73 10.66 -9.10 4.50
N LEU A 74 9.69 -9.97 4.24
CA LEU A 74 8.27 -9.65 4.39
C LEU A 74 7.91 -9.44 5.87
N PRO A 75 7.46 -8.24 6.27
CA PRO A 75 7.09 -7.98 7.65
C PRO A 75 5.84 -8.76 8.04
N LYS A 76 5.75 -9.13 9.33
CA LYS A 76 4.59 -9.84 9.86
C LYS A 76 3.32 -8.99 9.68
N GLY A 77 2.26 -9.60 9.16
CA GLY A 77 1.00 -8.91 8.89
C GLY A 77 0.97 -8.17 7.55
N ALA A 78 2.03 -8.26 6.74
CA ALA A 78 1.99 -7.79 5.36
C ALA A 78 1.09 -8.70 4.52
N LEU A 79 0.17 -8.10 3.79
CA LEU A 79 -0.86 -8.80 3.03
C LEU A 79 -0.51 -8.76 1.55
N LYS A 80 -0.45 -9.92 0.92
CA LYS A 80 -0.13 -10.02 -0.51
C LYS A 80 -1.27 -9.47 -1.35
N VAL A 81 -0.93 -8.69 -2.37
CA VAL A 81 -1.82 -8.04 -3.34
C VAL A 81 -1.42 -8.46 -4.75
N ASP A 82 -2.38 -8.96 -5.54
CA ASP A 82 -2.19 -9.25 -6.97
C ASP A 82 -2.57 -8.03 -7.82
N LEU A 83 -1.58 -7.42 -8.48
CA LEU A 83 -1.78 -6.21 -9.27
C LEU A 83 -2.67 -6.44 -10.50
N HIS A 84 -2.72 -7.64 -11.05
CA HIS A 84 -3.60 -7.96 -12.17
C HIS A 84 -5.07 -7.94 -11.72
N LEU A 85 -5.38 -8.57 -10.57
CA LEU A 85 -6.74 -8.59 -10.03
C LEU A 85 -7.22 -7.19 -9.65
N VAL A 86 -6.34 -6.42 -9.00
CA VAL A 86 -6.56 -5.03 -8.59
C VAL A 86 -6.92 -4.15 -9.79
N LEU A 87 -6.10 -4.16 -10.84
CA LEU A 87 -6.33 -3.33 -12.01
C LEU A 87 -7.56 -3.77 -12.82
N THR A 88 -7.84 -5.07 -12.90
CA THR A 88 -9.05 -5.58 -13.56
C THR A 88 -10.33 -5.07 -12.88
N ARG A 89 -10.39 -4.99 -11.54
CA ARG A 89 -11.56 -4.42 -10.84
C ARG A 89 -11.77 -2.95 -11.16
N HIS A 90 -10.67 -2.21 -11.28
CA HIS A 90 -10.73 -0.80 -11.64
C HIS A 90 -11.31 -0.61 -13.05
N LEU A 91 -10.92 -1.47 -14.00
CA LEU A 91 -11.49 -1.48 -15.36
C LEU A 91 -12.98 -1.84 -15.37
N LEU A 92 -13.47 -2.60 -14.39
CA LEU A 92 -14.89 -2.94 -14.23
C LEU A 92 -15.70 -1.83 -13.54
N GLY A 93 -15.09 -0.69 -13.20
CA GLY A 93 -15.76 0.46 -12.60
C GLY A 93 -16.05 0.31 -11.10
N GLU A 94 -15.42 -0.65 -10.42
CA GLU A 94 -15.53 -0.75 -8.96
C GLU A 94 -14.77 0.40 -8.29
N THR A 95 -15.49 1.27 -7.58
CA THR A 95 -14.93 2.44 -6.88
C THR A 95 -14.83 2.19 -5.37
N GLY A 96 -13.73 2.63 -4.75
CA GLY A 96 -13.45 2.45 -3.32
C GLY A 96 -12.04 1.92 -3.06
N SER A 97 -11.55 2.02 -1.82
CA SER A 97 -10.21 1.54 -1.48
C SER A 97 -10.11 0.03 -1.68
N MET A 98 -9.10 -0.42 -2.39
CA MET A 98 -8.95 -1.84 -2.75
C MET A 98 -8.63 -2.73 -1.53
N PHE A 99 -8.24 -2.11 -0.41
CA PHE A 99 -8.00 -2.76 0.89
C PHE A 99 -9.27 -3.00 1.72
N SER A 100 -10.43 -2.52 1.26
CA SER A 100 -11.72 -2.65 1.98
C SER A 100 -12.40 -4.02 1.83
N ARG A 101 -11.94 -4.88 0.91
CA ARG A 101 -12.49 -6.23 0.72
C ARG A 101 -11.44 -7.33 0.98
N PRO A 102 -11.80 -8.39 1.72
CA PRO A 102 -10.87 -9.46 2.12
C PRO A 102 -10.41 -10.36 0.97
N LEU A 103 -10.97 -10.21 -0.24
CA LEU A 103 -10.71 -11.10 -1.39
C LEU A 103 -9.29 -10.95 -1.98
N PHE A 104 -8.55 -9.89 -1.63
CA PHE A 104 -7.28 -9.51 -2.28
C PHE A 104 -6.09 -9.49 -1.33
N LEU A 105 -6.33 -9.81 -0.06
CA LEU A 105 -5.36 -9.76 1.00
C LEU A 105 -5.27 -11.17 1.58
N SER A 106 -4.27 -11.92 1.16
CA SER A 106 -3.95 -13.20 1.77
C SER A 106 -2.71 -13.05 2.63
N GLU A 107 -2.78 -13.48 3.89
CA GLU A 107 -1.58 -13.78 4.66
C GLU A 107 -0.86 -14.94 3.95
N GLU A 108 0.42 -14.78 3.60
CA GLU A 108 1.23 -15.93 3.21
C GLU A 108 1.53 -16.77 4.46
N LYS A 109 1.25 -18.08 4.38
CA LYS A 109 1.57 -19.06 5.41
C LYS A 109 3.03 -19.48 5.35
#